data_AF-A0A937PB72-F1
#
_entry.id   AF-A0A937PB72-F1
#
_cell.length_a   1.000
_cell.length_b   1.000
_cell.length_c   1.000
_cell.angle_alpha   90.00
_cell.angle_beta   90.00
_cell.angle_gamma   90.00
#
_symmetry.space_group_name_H-M   'P 1'
#
loop_
_entity.id
_entity.type
_entity.pdbx_description
1 polymer ?
#
loop_
_entity_poly.entity_id
_entity_poly.type
_entity_poly.pdbx_seq_one_letter_code
_entity_poly.pdbx_strand_id
1 'polypeptide(L)'
;MTLATEHLRFTSDTVINAFQYKRVERSLEESPMSWSFYGYIREDNEKRIFYRTSASETEKMLYDLDLGIEDSVVVSGLYDFAQNQFVDMIYHVTAMDSFQIGDTFRKQWHLSIREENNFTEVEQWIDSTGSKSGMLHNWDGMVGGDGFSLLCFSENDILLYQNPSYTSCYVITSTSPKQDEGFVFCAYPNPASGNFTVELPDNTGSTEIQLFDLTGRLQLTKRIPAGQGKAIVDVSPLNPGIYLLKVTDGEKVIGVEKVVVE
;
A
#
# COMPACT_ATOMS: atom_id res chain seq x y z
N MET A 1 -7.30 18.23 -2.00
CA MET A 1 -7.23 17.14 -1.01
C MET A 1 -7.19 15.84 -1.80
N THR A 2 -6.00 15.30 -2.00
CA THR A 2 -5.77 13.99 -2.63
C THR A 2 -5.89 12.94 -1.53
N LEU A 3 -6.91 12.09 -1.58
CA LEU A 3 -6.99 10.93 -0.69
C LEU A 3 -6.26 9.77 -1.35
N ALA A 4 -5.39 9.13 -0.58
CA ALA A 4 -4.70 7.91 -0.94
C ALA A 4 -4.92 6.89 0.18
N THR A 5 -4.89 5.61 -0.19
CA THR A 5 -4.89 4.52 0.79
C THR A 5 -3.56 3.79 0.70
N GLU A 6 -3.09 3.32 1.85
CA GLU A 6 -1.99 2.39 1.93
C GLU A 6 -2.39 1.11 2.66
N HIS A 7 -1.78 0.01 2.24
CA HIS A 7 -1.87 -1.28 2.87
C HIS A 7 -0.51 -1.58 3.50
N LEU A 8 -0.53 -1.96 4.79
CA LEU A 8 0.65 -2.45 5.49
C LEU A 8 0.43 -3.93 5.85
N ARG A 9 1.47 -4.74 5.69
CA ARG A 9 1.47 -6.12 6.20
C ARG A 9 2.79 -6.46 6.87
N PHE A 10 2.72 -7.37 7.85
CA PHE A 10 3.87 -7.91 8.55
C PHE A 10 4.11 -9.34 8.07
N THR A 11 5.33 -9.61 7.63
CA THR A 11 5.68 -10.86 6.94
C THR A 11 6.67 -11.69 7.75
N SER A 12 7.73 -12.20 7.11
CA SER A 12 8.66 -13.13 7.72
C SER A 12 9.43 -12.50 8.88
N ASP A 13 9.77 -13.34 9.84
CA ASP A 13 10.66 -12.95 10.92
C ASP A 13 12.11 -12.86 10.42
N THR A 14 12.88 -11.92 10.97
CA THR A 14 14.30 -11.72 10.74
C THR A 14 15.00 -11.35 12.04
N VAL A 15 16.31 -11.55 12.12
CA VAL A 15 17.10 -11.20 13.30
C VAL A 15 18.03 -10.05 12.96
N ILE A 16 17.93 -8.96 13.73
CA ILE A 16 18.79 -7.79 13.61
C ILE A 16 19.29 -7.43 15.00
N ASN A 17 20.62 -7.35 15.18
CA ASN A 17 21.25 -7.06 16.48
C ASN A 17 20.72 -7.96 17.64
N ALA A 18 20.53 -9.26 17.36
CA ALA A 18 19.99 -10.27 18.29
C ALA A 18 18.50 -10.13 18.66
N PHE A 19 17.76 -9.17 18.10
CA PHE A 19 16.31 -9.06 18.27
C PHE A 19 15.57 -9.65 17.06
N GLN A 20 14.44 -10.31 17.31
CA GLN A 20 13.53 -10.77 16.27
C GLN A 20 12.62 -9.62 15.83
N TYR A 21 12.50 -9.44 14.52
CA TYR A 21 11.62 -8.47 13.88
C TYR A 21 10.76 -9.14 12.84
N LYS A 22 9.58 -8.58 12.58
CA LYS A 22 8.81 -8.81 11.36
C LYS A 22 9.24 -7.82 10.30
N ARG A 23 9.32 -8.28 9.05
CA ARG A 23 9.46 -7.39 7.90
C ARG A 23 8.14 -6.70 7.59
N VAL A 24 8.15 -5.38 7.50
CA VAL A 24 7.01 -4.56 7.10
C VAL A 24 7.04 -4.36 5.59
N GLU A 25 5.89 -4.51 4.95
CA GLU A 25 5.71 -4.24 3.54
C GLU A 25 4.52 -3.32 3.30
N ARG A 26 4.61 -2.51 2.25
CA ARG A 26 3.61 -1.51 1.88
C ARG A 26 3.12 -1.68 0.45
N SER A 27 1.85 -1.37 0.23
CA SER A 27 1.26 -1.21 -1.10
C SER A 27 0.32 0.00 -1.12
N LEU A 28 0.16 0.63 -2.27
CA LEU A 28 -0.76 1.77 -2.49
C LEU A 28 -1.90 1.40 -3.48
N GLU A 29 -1.90 0.15 -3.95
CA GLU A 29 -2.88 -0.37 -4.90
C GLU A 29 -4.15 -0.81 -4.18
N GLU A 30 -5.30 -0.64 -4.82
CA GLU A 30 -6.61 -1.10 -4.33
C GLU A 30 -6.64 -2.58 -3.97
N SER A 31 -6.03 -3.37 -4.84
CA SER A 31 -5.87 -4.81 -4.69
C SER A 31 -4.37 -5.07 -4.70
N PRO A 32 -3.72 -5.09 -3.52
CA PRO A 32 -2.28 -5.05 -3.41
C PRO A 32 -1.63 -6.33 -3.93
N MET A 33 -1.26 -6.32 -5.22
CA MET A 33 -0.52 -7.39 -5.88
C MET A 33 0.98 -7.15 -5.80
N SER A 34 1.39 -5.87 -5.78
CA SER A 34 2.77 -5.45 -5.57
C SER A 34 2.98 -4.93 -4.15
N TRP A 35 4.08 -5.35 -3.52
CA TRP A 35 4.46 -4.98 -2.16
C TRP A 35 5.93 -4.55 -2.14
N SER A 36 6.21 -3.38 -1.55
CA SER A 36 7.55 -2.87 -1.37
C SER A 36 8.00 -3.01 0.09
N PHE A 37 9.29 -3.23 0.30
CA PHE A 37 9.88 -3.25 1.64
C PHE A 37 9.69 -1.89 2.32
N TYR A 38 9.26 -1.93 3.58
CA TYR A 38 8.89 -0.73 4.34
C TYR A 38 9.35 -0.79 5.79
N GLY A 39 10.51 -1.39 6.05
CA GLY A 39 11.12 -1.44 7.37
C GLY A 39 10.91 -2.74 8.15
N TYR A 40 11.22 -2.69 9.44
CA TYR A 40 11.11 -3.81 10.37
C TYR A 40 10.43 -3.34 11.65
N ILE A 41 9.52 -4.16 12.16
CA ILE A 41 8.77 -3.90 13.40
C ILE A 41 8.95 -5.06 14.37
N ARG A 42 9.02 -4.77 15.67
CA ARG A 42 9.03 -5.80 16.71
C ARG A 42 8.26 -5.34 17.93
N GLU A 43 7.85 -6.31 18.73
CA GLU A 43 7.33 -6.12 20.08
C GLU A 43 8.30 -6.79 21.06
N ASP A 44 8.54 -6.20 22.23
CA ASP A 44 9.30 -6.85 23.30
C ASP A 44 8.42 -7.47 24.38
N ASN A 45 9.05 -8.07 25.39
CA ASN A 45 8.36 -8.73 26.49
C ASN A 45 7.59 -7.76 27.41
N GLU A 46 7.85 -6.46 27.30
CA GLU A 46 7.16 -5.39 28.04
C GLU A 46 6.06 -4.75 27.18
N LYS A 47 5.71 -5.37 26.03
CA LYS A 47 4.71 -4.89 25.07
C LYS A 47 5.02 -3.52 24.47
N ARG A 48 6.31 -3.18 24.38
CA ARG A 48 6.78 -2.00 23.65
C ARG A 48 7.04 -2.36 22.20
N ILE A 49 6.55 -1.52 21.31
CA ILE A 49 6.64 -1.72 19.87
C ILE A 49 7.70 -0.80 19.31
N PHE A 50 8.63 -1.39 18.56
CA PHE A 50 9.76 -0.69 17.96
C PHE A 50 9.75 -0.85 16.46
N TYR A 51 10.16 0.21 15.76
CA TYR A 51 10.26 0.24 14.32
C TYR A 51 11.62 0.77 13.86
N ARG A 52 12.14 0.22 12.77
CA ARG A 52 13.35 0.68 12.08
C ARG A 52 13.12 0.65 10.58
N THR A 53 13.61 1.64 9.85
CA THR A 53 13.44 1.69 8.39
C THR A 53 14.44 0.86 7.61
N SER A 54 15.59 0.55 8.20
CA SER A 54 16.56 -0.37 7.61
C SER A 54 17.30 -1.15 8.70
N ALA A 55 18.09 -2.15 8.30
CA ALA A 55 18.87 -2.95 9.25
C ALA A 55 20.00 -2.15 9.93
N SER A 56 20.52 -1.12 9.28
CA SER A 56 21.59 -0.26 9.82
C SER A 56 21.08 0.89 10.69
N GLU A 57 19.82 1.27 10.52
CA GLU A 57 19.20 2.35 11.31
C GLU A 57 18.89 1.90 12.74
N THR A 58 18.92 2.88 13.64
CA THR A 58 18.47 2.69 15.03
C THR A 58 16.96 2.50 15.07
N GLU A 59 16.51 1.65 15.98
CA GLU A 59 15.08 1.49 16.20
C GLU A 59 14.49 2.65 17.01
N LYS A 60 13.20 2.88 16.79
CA LYS A 60 12.40 3.93 17.39
C LYS A 60 11.20 3.30 18.07
N MET A 61 10.92 3.69 19.31
CA MET A 61 9.78 3.17 20.05
C MET A 61 8.52 3.90 19.58
N LEU A 62 7.59 3.17 18.97
CA LEU A 62 6.33 3.73 18.47
C LEU A 62 5.23 3.70 19.54
N TYR A 63 5.23 2.65 20.37
CA TYR A 63 4.18 2.40 21.36
C TYR A 63 4.75 1.76 22.61
N ASP A 64 4.12 2.05 23.75
CA ASP A 64 4.23 1.32 25.01
C ASP A 64 2.81 0.97 25.46
N LEU A 65 2.50 -0.33 25.53
CA LEU A 65 1.14 -0.81 25.80
C LEU A 65 0.97 -1.30 27.25
N ASP A 66 1.91 -1.02 28.15
CA ASP A 66 1.79 -1.29 29.58
C ASP A 66 1.55 -0.02 30.41
N LEU A 67 0.83 0.95 29.83
CA LEU A 67 0.50 2.22 30.46
C LEU A 67 -0.86 2.17 31.20
N GLY A 68 -0.90 2.82 32.36
CA GLY A 68 -2.10 3.16 33.14
C GLY A 68 -2.52 4.63 32.99
N ILE A 69 -3.64 4.98 33.61
CA ILE A 69 -4.15 6.37 33.65
C ILE A 69 -3.17 7.25 34.43
N GLU A 70 -2.95 8.49 33.97
CA GLU A 70 -1.96 9.47 34.45
C GLU A 70 -0.49 9.14 34.11
N ASP A 71 -0.21 7.98 33.50
CA ASP A 71 1.14 7.69 33.01
C ASP A 71 1.49 8.58 31.82
N SER A 72 2.79 8.76 31.64
CA SER A 72 3.36 9.54 30.54
C SER A 72 4.38 8.72 29.78
N VAL A 73 4.37 8.81 28.46
CA VAL A 73 5.27 8.04 27.60
C VAL A 73 5.91 8.96 26.55
N VAL A 74 7.18 8.70 26.27
CA VAL A 74 7.89 9.33 25.13
C VAL A 74 7.97 8.31 24.01
N VAL A 75 7.35 8.60 22.87
CA VAL A 75 7.39 7.75 21.67
C VAL A 75 7.85 8.56 20.46
N SER A 76 8.43 7.90 19.48
CA SER A 76 8.81 8.52 18.22
C SER A 76 7.69 8.29 17.21
N GLY A 77 7.03 9.37 16.79
CA GLY A 77 6.09 9.37 15.69
C GLY A 77 6.82 9.54 14.36
N LEU A 78 6.38 8.86 13.30
CA LEU A 78 6.97 9.06 11.99
C LEU A 78 6.31 10.26 11.29
N TYR A 79 7.10 11.30 11.04
CA TYR A 79 6.64 12.58 10.50
C TYR A 79 6.69 12.62 8.97
N ASP A 80 7.78 12.12 8.38
CA ASP A 80 7.95 12.07 6.92
C ASP A 80 8.53 10.71 6.53
N PHE A 81 7.69 9.90 5.88
CA PHE A 81 8.09 8.59 5.37
C PHE A 81 9.11 8.69 4.22
N ALA A 82 9.03 9.72 3.38
CA ALA A 82 9.94 9.89 2.24
C ALA A 82 11.36 10.24 2.70
N GLN A 83 11.48 10.98 3.82
CA GLN A 83 12.76 11.39 4.40
C GLN A 83 13.16 10.57 5.63
N ASN A 84 12.36 9.58 6.03
CA ASN A 84 12.59 8.77 7.22
C ASN A 84 12.79 9.64 8.49
N GLN A 85 11.96 10.67 8.65
CA GLN A 85 12.05 11.60 9.77
C GLN A 85 11.09 11.16 10.89
N PHE A 86 11.63 11.07 12.11
CA PHE A 86 10.85 10.82 13.31
C PHE A 86 10.86 12.06 14.21
N VAL A 87 9.76 12.26 14.93
CA VAL A 87 9.62 13.30 15.95
C VAL A 87 9.19 12.64 17.25
N ASP A 88 9.89 12.97 18.33
CA ASP A 88 9.55 12.46 19.66
C ASP A 88 8.37 13.24 20.24
N MET A 89 7.37 12.52 20.75
CA MET A 89 6.19 13.05 21.41
C MET A 89 6.09 12.54 22.82
N ILE A 90 5.62 13.43 23.70
CA ILE A 90 5.25 13.08 25.06
C ILE A 90 3.74 13.04 25.13
N TYR A 91 3.20 11.84 25.35
CA TYR A 91 1.77 11.65 25.58
C TYR A 91 1.49 11.36 27.04
N HIS A 92 0.32 11.81 27.48
CA HIS A 92 -0.24 11.52 28.79
C HIS A 92 -1.52 10.71 28.63
N VAL A 93 -1.65 9.60 29.35
CA VAL A 93 -2.86 8.78 29.34
C VAL A 93 -3.93 9.47 30.19
N THR A 94 -4.93 10.07 29.56
CA THR A 94 -6.01 10.79 30.25
C THR A 94 -7.26 9.95 30.46
N ALA A 95 -7.47 8.97 29.59
CA ALA A 95 -8.54 7.99 29.75
C ALA A 95 -8.17 6.64 29.14
N MET A 96 -8.91 5.62 29.56
CA MET A 96 -8.82 4.27 29.01
C MET A 96 -10.21 3.70 28.86
N ASP A 97 -10.43 2.99 27.76
CA ASP A 97 -11.68 2.31 27.45
C ASP A 97 -11.40 0.98 26.75
N SER A 98 -12.43 0.40 26.16
CA SER A 98 -12.40 -0.82 25.38
C SER A 98 -12.88 -0.55 23.95
N PHE A 99 -12.18 -1.14 22.98
CA PHE A 99 -12.52 -1.04 21.57
C PHE A 99 -12.80 -2.44 21.01
N GLN A 100 -13.92 -2.60 20.31
CA GLN A 100 -14.29 -3.89 19.76
C GLN A 100 -13.51 -4.18 18.47
N ILE A 101 -12.82 -5.32 18.42
CA ILE A 101 -12.16 -5.89 17.24
C ILE A 101 -12.64 -7.34 17.10
N GLY A 102 -13.36 -7.63 16.01
CA GLY A 102 -14.09 -8.88 15.81
C GLY A 102 -15.08 -9.12 16.95
N ASP A 103 -14.99 -10.31 17.55
CA ASP A 103 -15.82 -10.72 18.68
C ASP A 103 -15.21 -10.38 20.05
N THR A 104 -14.08 -9.67 20.09
CA THR A 104 -13.33 -9.39 21.31
C THR A 104 -13.17 -7.90 21.58
N PHE A 105 -13.03 -7.54 22.85
CA PHE A 105 -12.67 -6.19 23.25
C PHE A 105 -11.16 -6.09 23.48
N ARG A 106 -10.56 -5.05 22.91
CA ARG A 106 -9.16 -4.65 23.06
C ARG A 106 -9.08 -3.40 23.94
N LYS A 107 -7.98 -3.23 24.65
CA LYS A 107 -7.75 -2.04 25.46
C LYS A 107 -7.54 -0.83 24.53
N GLN A 108 -8.15 0.30 24.88
CA GLN A 108 -7.97 1.57 24.19
C GLN A 108 -7.39 2.60 25.16
N TRP A 109 -6.35 3.32 24.72
CA TRP A 109 -5.77 4.45 25.44
C TRP A 109 -6.15 5.74 24.74
N HIS A 110 -6.52 6.72 25.55
CA HIS A 110 -6.77 8.09 25.12
C HIS A 110 -5.59 8.94 25.56
N LEU A 111 -4.88 9.47 24.58
CA LEU A 111 -3.59 10.11 24.77
C LEU A 111 -3.71 11.59 24.46
N SER A 112 -3.27 12.39 25.42
CA SER A 112 -3.34 13.83 25.34
C SER A 112 -1.94 14.45 25.43
N ILE A 113 -1.79 15.57 24.75
CA ILE A 113 -0.66 16.48 24.96
C ILE A 113 -1.10 17.59 25.91
N ARG A 114 -0.15 18.12 26.67
CA ARG A 114 -0.40 19.26 27.54
C ARG A 114 -0.16 20.56 26.78
N GLU A 115 -1.24 21.31 26.54
CA GLU A 115 -1.20 22.65 25.98
C GLU A 115 -1.51 23.66 27.10
N GLU A 116 -0.46 24.36 27.56
CA GLU A 116 -0.53 25.27 28.71
C GLU A 116 -1.06 24.56 29.99
N ASN A 117 -2.36 24.77 30.30
CA ASN A 117 -3.05 24.24 31.47
C ASN A 117 -4.14 23.21 31.13
N ASN A 118 -4.35 22.89 29.85
CA ASN A 118 -5.34 21.92 29.41
C ASN A 118 -4.67 20.71 28.76
N PHE A 119 -5.36 19.58 28.83
CA PHE A 119 -5.03 18.39 28.06
C PHE A 119 -5.93 18.33 26.84
N THR A 120 -5.32 18.22 25.66
CA THR A 120 -6.02 18.03 24.40
C THR A 120 -5.76 16.59 23.95
N GLU A 121 -6.82 15.78 23.81
CA GLU A 121 -6.70 14.45 23.21
C GLU A 121 -6.33 14.60 21.73
N VAL A 122 -5.24 13.95 21.35
CA VAL A 122 -4.68 14.03 19.99
C VAL A 122 -4.39 12.66 19.40
N GLU A 123 -4.46 11.60 20.20
CA GLU A 123 -4.10 10.26 19.77
C GLU A 123 -4.92 9.20 20.55
N GLN A 124 -5.24 8.10 19.88
CA GLN A 124 -5.93 6.96 20.45
C GLN A 124 -5.24 5.68 20.01
N TRP A 125 -4.68 4.93 20.96
CA TRP A 125 -4.08 3.62 20.70
C TRP A 125 -5.07 2.51 21.02
N ILE A 126 -5.06 1.47 20.20
CA ILE A 126 -5.82 0.24 20.42
C ILE A 126 -4.83 -0.92 20.43
N ASP A 127 -4.95 -1.76 21.46
CA ASP A 127 -4.19 -3.00 21.56
C ASP A 127 -4.41 -3.84 20.28
N SER A 128 -3.32 -4.37 19.71
CA SER A 128 -3.22 -5.06 18.40
C SER A 128 -3.10 -4.17 17.15
N THR A 129 -3.70 -2.97 17.08
CA THR A 129 -3.69 -2.16 15.84
C THR A 129 -2.80 -0.92 15.89
N GLY A 130 -2.34 -0.53 17.08
CA GLY A 130 -1.58 0.71 17.27
C GLY A 130 -2.51 1.92 17.24
N SER A 131 -2.07 3.02 16.64
CA SER A 131 -2.89 4.23 16.48
C SER A 131 -4.16 3.97 15.67
N LYS A 132 -5.24 4.70 15.99
CA LYS A 132 -6.45 4.77 15.14
C LYS A 132 -6.22 5.43 13.79
N SER A 133 -5.05 6.01 13.58
CA SER A 133 -4.55 6.49 12.29
C SER A 133 -3.76 5.41 11.54
N GLY A 134 -3.41 4.30 12.19
CA GLY A 134 -2.70 3.14 11.63
C GLY A 134 -1.37 2.87 12.34
N MET A 135 -0.87 1.64 12.25
CA MET A 135 0.30 1.17 13.03
C MET A 135 1.56 2.03 12.86
N LEU A 136 1.78 2.65 11.69
CA LEU A 136 2.94 3.52 11.45
C LEU A 136 2.59 5.01 11.43
N HIS A 137 1.37 5.38 11.85
CA HIS A 137 0.85 6.74 11.85
C HIS A 137 0.48 7.21 13.25
N ASN A 138 1.33 6.91 14.25
CA ASN A 138 1.18 7.36 15.65
C ASN A 138 1.54 8.85 15.86
N TRP A 139 1.48 9.61 14.79
CA TRP A 139 1.69 11.05 14.76
C TRP A 139 0.62 11.62 13.85
N ASP A 140 -0.34 12.34 14.42
CA ASP A 140 -1.23 13.19 13.64
C ASP A 140 -0.81 14.65 13.85
N GLY A 141 -0.56 15.34 12.74
CA GLY A 141 -0.19 16.75 12.76
C GLY A 141 -1.34 17.59 13.32
N MET A 142 -0.99 18.73 13.93
CA MET A 142 -1.97 19.69 14.44
C MET A 142 -3.04 20.04 13.39
N VAL A 143 -4.24 20.36 13.89
CA VAL A 143 -5.46 20.74 13.17
C VAL A 143 -5.22 21.48 11.85
N GLY A 144 -5.67 20.89 10.74
CA GLY A 144 -5.68 21.49 9.40
C GLY A 144 -4.68 20.92 8.38
N GLY A 145 -3.91 19.88 8.76
CA GLY A 145 -2.99 19.14 7.88
C GLY A 145 -3.57 17.88 7.23
N ASP A 146 -2.74 17.15 6.49
CA ASP A 146 -3.02 15.80 6.01
C ASP A 146 -3.06 14.83 7.21
N GLY A 147 -4.06 13.95 7.27
CA GLY A 147 -4.25 13.02 8.38
C GLY A 147 -4.53 11.60 7.89
N PHE A 148 -4.27 10.61 8.75
CA PHE A 148 -4.50 9.20 8.46
C PHE A 148 -5.70 8.67 9.25
N SER A 149 -6.27 7.57 8.79
CA SER A 149 -7.33 6.86 9.49
C SER A 149 -7.21 5.38 9.19
N LEU A 150 -7.21 4.56 10.24
CA LEU A 150 -7.25 3.12 10.12
C LEU A 150 -8.59 2.72 9.50
N LEU A 151 -8.54 2.29 8.23
CA LEU A 151 -9.73 1.86 7.50
C LEU A 151 -10.13 0.43 7.88
N CYS A 152 -9.16 -0.48 7.93
CA CYS A 152 -9.39 -1.88 8.21
C CYS A 152 -8.22 -2.54 8.91
N PHE A 153 -8.49 -3.60 9.66
CA PHE A 153 -7.49 -4.48 10.25
C PHE A 153 -7.90 -5.93 10.04
N SER A 154 -6.93 -6.73 9.57
CA SER A 154 -7.09 -8.15 9.33
C SER A 154 -5.96 -8.92 10.00
N GLU A 155 -6.27 -10.10 10.51
CA GLU A 155 -5.31 -11.02 11.10
C GLU A 155 -5.49 -12.40 10.45
N ASN A 156 -4.40 -12.99 9.96
CA ASN A 156 -4.43 -14.28 9.22
C ASN A 156 -5.49 -14.30 8.09
N ASP A 157 -5.53 -13.22 7.29
CA ASP A 157 -6.47 -13.01 6.18
C ASP A 157 -7.96 -12.90 6.59
N ILE A 158 -8.27 -12.81 7.89
CA ILE A 158 -9.61 -12.58 8.41
C ILE A 158 -9.77 -11.10 8.74
N LEU A 159 -10.74 -10.43 8.13
CA LEU A 159 -11.11 -9.05 8.46
C LEU A 159 -11.74 -8.99 9.85
N LEU A 160 -11.07 -8.33 10.79
CA LEU A 160 -11.53 -8.21 12.19
C LEU A 160 -12.10 -6.83 12.50
N TYR A 161 -11.69 -5.80 11.77
CA TYR A 161 -12.19 -4.45 11.95
C TYR A 161 -12.32 -3.74 10.60
N GLN A 162 -13.44 -3.04 10.42
CA GLN A 162 -13.67 -2.07 9.38
C GLN A 162 -14.22 -0.80 10.01
N ASN A 163 -13.64 0.34 9.65
CA ASN A 163 -14.05 1.63 10.13
C ASN A 163 -15.46 1.96 9.60
N PRO A 164 -16.45 2.21 10.48
CA PRO A 164 -17.84 2.40 10.08
C PRO A 164 -18.07 3.68 9.26
N SER A 165 -17.14 4.63 9.29
CA SER A 165 -17.19 5.85 8.48
C SER A 165 -16.85 5.59 7.01
N TYR A 166 -16.36 4.40 6.66
CA TYR A 166 -15.91 4.04 5.32
C TYR A 166 -16.59 2.77 4.82
N THR A 167 -16.99 2.79 3.55
CA THR A 167 -17.67 1.65 2.89
C THR A 167 -16.72 0.52 2.51
N SER A 168 -15.42 0.80 2.42
CA SER A 168 -14.37 -0.12 1.94
C SER A 168 -13.05 0.13 2.64
N CYS A 169 -12.17 -0.89 2.65
CA CYS A 169 -10.79 -0.80 3.12
C CYS A 169 -9.86 -0.02 2.17
N TYR A 170 -10.44 0.72 1.23
CA TYR A 170 -9.74 1.44 0.19
C TYR A 170 -10.56 2.62 -0.29
N VAL A 171 -9.93 3.79 -0.32
CA VAL A 171 -10.51 5.07 -0.75
C VAL A 171 -9.58 5.69 -1.79
N ILE A 172 -10.11 5.89 -3.01
CA ILE A 172 -9.56 6.80 -4.01
C ILE A 172 -10.57 7.93 -4.18
N THR A 173 -10.11 9.19 -4.12
CA THR A 173 -10.90 10.34 -4.62
C THR A 173 -10.29 11.03 -5.84
N SER A 174 -9.17 10.52 -6.35
CA SER A 174 -8.62 10.95 -7.64
C SER A 174 -8.43 9.78 -8.59
N THR A 175 -9.24 9.72 -9.65
CA THR A 175 -8.80 9.13 -10.92
C THR A 175 -7.71 10.02 -11.49
N SER A 176 -6.54 10.06 -10.86
CA SER A 176 -5.34 10.39 -11.61
C SER A 176 -5.16 9.20 -12.54
N PRO A 177 -5.18 9.36 -13.88
CA PRO A 177 -4.79 8.28 -14.76
C PRO A 177 -3.42 7.82 -14.24
N LYS A 178 -3.30 6.52 -14.01
CA LYS A 178 -2.03 5.87 -13.70
C LYS A 178 -0.97 6.58 -14.54
N GLN A 179 -0.09 7.35 -13.89
CA GLN A 179 1.00 7.96 -14.60
C GLN A 179 1.93 6.78 -14.86
N ASP A 180 1.66 6.08 -15.97
CA ASP A 180 2.53 5.03 -16.46
C ASP A 180 3.92 5.66 -16.52
N GLU A 181 4.81 5.11 -15.72
CA GLU A 181 6.22 5.45 -15.80
C GLU A 181 6.71 5.08 -17.20
N GLY A 182 6.78 6.09 -18.06
CA GLY A 182 7.30 5.98 -19.42
C GLY A 182 6.30 5.44 -20.43
N PHE A 183 6.40 5.95 -21.65
CA PHE A 183 5.71 5.45 -22.83
C PHE A 183 5.96 3.93 -22.98
N VAL A 184 4.96 3.09 -22.68
CA VAL A 184 5.11 1.62 -22.66
C VAL A 184 4.88 1.01 -24.05
N PHE A 185 3.73 1.28 -24.67
CA PHE A 185 3.42 1.10 -26.11
C PHE A 185 1.99 1.58 -26.37
N CYS A 186 1.59 1.74 -27.64
CA CYS A 186 0.21 2.07 -28.03
C CYS A 186 -0.38 0.99 -28.95
N ALA A 187 -1.68 0.71 -28.84
CA ALA A 187 -2.42 -0.16 -29.75
C ALA A 187 -3.60 0.59 -30.39
N TYR A 188 -3.61 0.73 -31.71
CA TYR A 188 -4.64 1.50 -32.42
C TYR A 188 -4.90 1.01 -33.86
N PRO A 189 -6.12 1.14 -34.40
CA PRO A 189 -7.32 1.63 -33.70
C PRO A 189 -7.80 0.61 -32.65
N ASN A 190 -8.44 1.14 -31.62
CA ASN A 190 -9.14 0.36 -30.61
C ASN A 190 -10.48 1.07 -30.35
N PRO A 191 -11.63 0.52 -30.75
CA PRO A 191 -11.83 -0.83 -31.29
C PRO A 191 -11.15 -1.11 -32.65
N ALA A 192 -10.83 -2.38 -32.89
CA ALA A 192 -10.14 -2.88 -34.06
C ALA A 192 -11.12 -3.62 -34.99
N SER A 193 -11.35 -3.06 -36.17
CA SER A 193 -12.16 -3.70 -37.23
C SER A 193 -11.21 -4.43 -38.19
N GLY A 194 -10.90 -5.70 -37.89
CA GLY A 194 -10.03 -6.57 -38.69
C GLY A 194 -8.54 -6.50 -38.37
N ASN A 195 -7.95 -5.32 -38.15
CA ASN A 195 -6.56 -5.22 -37.70
C ASN A 195 -6.32 -4.01 -36.78
N PHE A 196 -5.23 -4.05 -36.03
CA PHE A 196 -4.70 -2.90 -35.29
C PHE A 196 -3.18 -2.86 -35.36
N THR A 197 -2.61 -1.70 -35.06
CA THR A 197 -1.17 -1.44 -35.01
C THR A 197 -0.72 -1.36 -33.57
N VAL A 198 0.35 -2.09 -33.24
CA VAL A 198 1.12 -1.91 -31.99
C VAL A 198 2.34 -1.05 -32.29
N GLU A 199 2.47 0.07 -31.59
CA GLU A 199 3.59 0.99 -31.68
C GLU A 199 4.42 0.93 -30.38
N LEU A 200 5.69 0.56 -30.53
CA LEU A 200 6.67 0.39 -29.46
C LEU A 200 7.63 1.59 -29.39
N PRO A 201 8.24 1.87 -28.23
CA PRO A 201 9.32 2.86 -28.10
C PRO A 201 10.53 2.55 -29.00
N ASP A 202 11.24 3.60 -29.44
CA ASP A 202 12.36 3.53 -30.41
C ASP A 202 13.59 2.70 -29.97
N ASN A 203 13.63 2.23 -28.71
CA ASN A 203 14.74 1.45 -28.14
C ASN A 203 14.33 0.04 -27.67
N THR A 204 13.21 -0.49 -28.16
CA THR A 204 12.72 -1.80 -27.70
C THR A 204 13.48 -2.95 -28.38
N GLY A 205 13.82 -3.98 -27.61
CA GLY A 205 14.46 -5.21 -28.07
C GLY A 205 13.57 -6.07 -28.98
N SER A 206 13.88 -7.36 -29.11
CA SER A 206 12.98 -8.27 -29.84
C SER A 206 11.78 -8.59 -28.96
N THR A 207 10.62 -8.08 -29.33
CA THR A 207 9.40 -8.25 -28.53
C THR A 207 8.49 -9.34 -29.06
N GLU A 208 7.68 -9.89 -28.17
CA GLU A 208 6.58 -10.79 -28.48
C GLU A 208 5.26 -10.20 -27.99
N ILE A 209 4.30 -10.14 -28.92
CA ILE A 209 2.92 -9.78 -28.70
C ILE A 209 2.10 -11.06 -28.53
N GLN A 210 1.26 -11.09 -27.50
CA GLN A 210 0.32 -12.17 -27.23
C GLN A 210 -1.08 -11.59 -27.00
N LEU A 211 -2.11 -12.14 -27.64
CA LEU A 211 -3.51 -11.82 -27.32
C LEU A 211 -4.16 -12.97 -26.57
N PHE A 212 -4.80 -12.64 -25.45
CA PHE A 212 -5.58 -13.56 -24.65
C PHE A 212 -7.05 -13.17 -24.67
N ASP A 213 -7.95 -14.16 -24.71
CA ASP A 213 -9.36 -13.91 -24.40
C ASP A 213 -9.56 -13.70 -22.88
N LEU A 214 -10.77 -13.29 -22.47
CA LEU A 214 -11.10 -13.07 -21.05
C LEU A 214 -11.04 -14.34 -20.19
N THR A 215 -10.96 -15.52 -20.80
CA THR A 215 -10.76 -16.79 -20.07
C THR A 215 -9.27 -17.12 -19.88
N GLY A 216 -8.38 -16.26 -20.37
CA GLY A 216 -6.92 -16.44 -20.31
C GLY A 216 -6.36 -17.36 -21.39
N ARG A 217 -7.15 -17.76 -22.40
CA ARG A 217 -6.65 -18.58 -23.50
C ARG A 217 -5.91 -17.73 -24.51
N LEU A 218 -4.72 -18.17 -24.92
CA LEU A 218 -3.92 -17.53 -25.95
C LEU A 218 -4.56 -17.74 -27.32
N GLN A 219 -4.85 -16.65 -28.00
CA GLN A 219 -5.54 -16.62 -29.29
C GLN A 219 -4.59 -16.27 -30.43
N LEU A 220 -3.59 -15.42 -30.17
CA LEU A 220 -2.63 -14.99 -31.18
C LEU A 220 -1.27 -14.71 -30.54
N THR A 221 -0.20 -15.03 -31.28
CA THR A 221 1.17 -14.62 -30.94
C THR A 221 1.86 -14.05 -32.16
N LYS A 222 2.59 -12.94 -31.98
CA LYS A 222 3.36 -12.30 -33.04
C LYS A 222 4.67 -11.74 -32.49
N ARG A 223 5.78 -12.06 -33.16
CA ARG A 223 7.10 -11.53 -32.80
C ARG A 223 7.43 -10.27 -33.61
N ILE A 224 7.96 -9.26 -32.95
CA ILE A 224 8.49 -8.04 -33.55
C ILE A 224 10.03 -8.08 -33.41
N PRO A 225 10.78 -8.05 -34.53
CA PRO A 225 12.23 -7.94 -34.50
C PRO A 225 12.70 -6.62 -33.85
N ALA A 226 13.87 -6.64 -33.22
CA ALA A 226 14.48 -5.44 -32.65
C ALA A 226 14.65 -4.35 -33.72
N GLY A 227 14.37 -3.09 -33.35
CA GLY A 227 14.43 -1.95 -34.25
C GLY A 227 13.20 -1.74 -35.16
N GLN A 228 12.17 -2.59 -35.06
CA GLN A 228 10.85 -2.29 -35.64
C GLN A 228 9.94 -1.67 -34.58
N GLY A 229 9.72 -0.35 -34.66
CA GLY A 229 8.86 0.39 -33.73
C GLY A 229 7.35 0.20 -33.97
N LYS A 230 6.92 -0.48 -35.04
CA LYS A 230 5.50 -0.69 -35.34
C LYS A 230 5.24 -2.08 -35.92
N ALA A 231 4.13 -2.70 -35.52
CA ALA A 231 3.66 -3.96 -36.10
C ALA A 231 2.13 -3.98 -36.26
N ILE A 232 1.67 -4.45 -37.41
CA ILE A 232 0.25 -4.66 -37.68
C ILE A 232 -0.16 -6.04 -37.18
N VAL A 233 -1.20 -6.15 -36.38
CA VAL A 233 -1.80 -7.38 -35.87
C VAL A 233 -3.15 -7.59 -36.57
N ASP A 234 -3.28 -8.69 -37.29
CA ASP A 234 -4.53 -9.10 -37.92
C ASP A 234 -5.40 -9.87 -36.92
N VAL A 235 -6.57 -9.33 -36.61
CA VAL A 235 -7.58 -9.89 -35.70
C VAL A 235 -8.83 -10.34 -36.44
N SER A 236 -8.86 -10.26 -37.77
CA SER A 236 -9.98 -10.73 -38.60
C SER A 236 -10.39 -12.19 -38.33
N PRO A 237 -9.48 -13.11 -37.92
CA PRO A 237 -9.87 -14.48 -37.54
C PRO A 237 -10.50 -14.62 -36.15
N LEU A 238 -10.43 -13.58 -35.31
CA LEU A 238 -10.90 -13.62 -33.93
C LEU A 238 -12.38 -13.27 -33.84
N ASN A 239 -13.07 -13.85 -32.85
CA ASN A 239 -14.45 -13.47 -32.59
C ASN A 239 -14.53 -12.04 -32.03
N PRO A 240 -15.59 -11.27 -32.32
CA PRO A 240 -15.81 -9.97 -31.69
C PRO A 240 -15.84 -10.09 -30.17
N GLY A 241 -15.15 -9.18 -29.47
CA GLY A 241 -15.02 -9.26 -28.01
C GLY A 241 -13.84 -8.49 -27.44
N ILE A 242 -13.63 -8.65 -26.13
CA ILE A 242 -12.53 -8.01 -25.39
C ILE A 242 -11.37 -9.01 -25.28
N TYR A 243 -10.17 -8.53 -25.60
CA TYR A 243 -8.92 -9.27 -25.51
C TYR A 243 -7.90 -8.50 -24.67
N LEU A 244 -7.01 -9.24 -24.01
CA LEU A 244 -5.85 -8.70 -23.31
C LEU A 244 -4.62 -8.85 -24.20
N LEU A 245 -4.03 -7.73 -24.58
CA LEU A 245 -2.80 -7.62 -25.36
C LEU A 245 -1.62 -7.54 -24.41
N LYS A 246 -0.78 -8.57 -24.37
CA LYS A 246 0.44 -8.61 -23.57
C LYS A 246 1.65 -8.42 -24.49
N VAL A 247 2.54 -7.51 -24.13
CA VAL A 247 3.81 -7.27 -24.83
C VAL A 247 4.96 -7.66 -23.91
N THR A 248 5.91 -8.43 -24.43
CA THR A 248 7.07 -8.94 -23.69
C THR A 248 8.37 -8.70 -24.45
N ASP A 249 9.47 -8.49 -23.73
CA ASP A 249 10.86 -8.49 -24.24
C ASP A 249 11.63 -9.60 -23.51
N GLY A 250 11.79 -10.75 -24.16
CA GLY A 250 12.24 -11.98 -23.51
C GLY A 250 11.29 -12.39 -22.37
N GLU A 251 11.81 -12.49 -21.15
CA GLU A 251 11.03 -12.84 -19.95
C GLU A 251 10.34 -11.63 -19.30
N LYS A 252 10.69 -10.40 -19.69
CA LYS A 252 10.15 -9.18 -19.09
C LYS A 252 8.82 -8.81 -19.76
N VAL A 253 7.77 -8.61 -18.96
CA VAL A 253 6.52 -8.00 -19.45
C VAL A 253 6.73 -6.50 -19.58
N ILE A 254 6.57 -5.98 -20.81
CA ILE A 254 6.62 -4.54 -21.09
C ILE A 254 5.33 -3.89 -20.62
N GLY A 255 4.18 -4.48 -20.97
CA GLY A 255 2.88 -4.01 -20.49
C GLY A 255 1.72 -4.87 -20.98
N VAL A 256 0.52 -4.54 -20.50
CA VAL A 256 -0.73 -5.21 -20.87
C VAL A 256 -1.78 -4.15 -21.18
N GLU A 257 -2.43 -4.28 -22.32
CA GLU A 257 -3.46 -3.35 -22.79
C GLU A 257 -4.76 -4.09 -23.14
N LYS A 258 -5.90 -3.41 -23.00
CA LYS A 258 -7.20 -3.96 -23.39
C LYS A 258 -7.50 -3.59 -24.84
N VAL A 259 -7.74 -4.59 -25.70
CA VAL A 259 -8.13 -4.40 -27.10
C VAL A 259 -9.56 -4.91 -27.32
N VAL A 260 -10.38 -4.10 -27.99
CA VAL A 260 -11.74 -4.47 -28.41
C VAL A 260 -11.71 -4.83 -29.89
N VAL A 261 -12.18 -6.03 -30.25
CA VAL A 261 -12.32 -6.49 -31.64
C VAL A 261 -13.79 -6.45 -32.02
N GLU A 262 -14.10 -5.88 -33.19
CA GLU A 262 -15.45 -5.78 -33.78
C GLU A 262 -15.78 -6.90 -34.76
#